data_AF-A0A4U0YND5-F1
#
_entry.id   AF-A0A4U0YND5-F1
#
_cell.length_a   1.000
_cell.length_b   1.000
_cell.length_c   1.000
_cell.angle_alpha   90.00
_cell.angle_beta   90.00
_cell.angle_gamma   90.00
#
_symmetry.space_group_name_H-M   'P 1'
#
loop_
_entity.id
_entity.type
_entity.pdbx_description
1 polymer ?
#
loop_
_entity_poly.entity_id
_entity_poly.type
_entity_poly.pdbx_seq_one_letter_code
_entity_poly.pdbx_strand_id
1 'polypeptide(L)' 'ARSYEPIRLDAACRRGLSIRARSVASIRSILKNGLDRAFLEEDPEQLPLQHSNIRGQGYYH' A
#
# COMPACT_ATOMS: atom_id res chain seq x y z
N ALA A 1 3.98 -24.14 14.15
CA ALA A 1 4.15 -23.19 13.03
C ALA A 1 3.02 -22.17 13.09
N ARG A 2 3.26 -20.86 12.88
CA ARG A 2 2.16 -19.90 12.73
C ARG A 2 1.67 -19.98 11.29
N SER A 3 0.42 -20.40 11.11
CA SER A 3 -0.27 -20.37 9.82
C SER A 3 -0.85 -18.96 9.64
N TYR A 4 -0.58 -18.34 8.50
CA TYR A 4 -1.23 -17.09 8.11
C TYR A 4 -2.45 -17.41 7.26
N GLU A 5 -3.51 -16.61 7.38
CA GLU A 5 -4.69 -16.71 6.52
C GLU A 5 -4.29 -16.58 5.04
N PRO A 6 -4.88 -17.36 4.12
CA PRO A 6 -4.58 -17.30 2.69
C PRO A 6 -4.66 -15.88 2.12
N ILE A 7 -5.65 -15.11 2.58
CA ILE A 7 -5.88 -13.73 2.14
C ILE A 7 -4.69 -12.80 2.47
N ARG A 8 -4.06 -13.02 3.64
CA ARG A 8 -2.87 -12.26 4.05
C ARG A 8 -1.64 -12.69 3.29
N LEU A 9 -1.56 -13.98 2.95
CA LEU A 9 -0.45 -14.52 2.17
C LEU A 9 -0.44 -13.91 0.76
N ASP A 10 -1.60 -13.85 0.11
CA ASP A 10 -1.76 -13.23 -1.21
C ASP A 10 -1.47 -11.72 -1.17
N ALA A 11 -1.96 -11.01 -0.15
CA ALA A 11 -1.65 -9.59 0.05
C ALA A 11 -0.14 -9.36 0.25
N ALA A 12 0.53 -10.22 1.03
CA ALA A 12 1.97 -10.16 1.22
C ALA A 12 2.75 -10.43 -0.08
N CYS A 13 2.30 -11.39 -0.90
CA CYS A 13 2.87 -11.66 -2.21
C CYS A 13 2.71 -10.47 -3.16
N ARG A 14 1.52 -9.86 -3.23
CA ARG A 14 1.26 -8.65 -4.02
C ARG A 14 2.18 -7.49 -3.59
N ARG A 15 2.32 -7.29 -2.27
CA ARG A 15 3.26 -6.29 -1.72
C ARG A 15 4.70 -6.62 -2.09
N GLY A 16 5.11 -7.88 -2.01
CA GLY A 16 6.45 -8.33 -2.41
C GLY A 16 6.73 -8.06 -3.89
N LEU A 17 5.74 -8.24 -4.76
CA LEU A 17 5.87 -7.93 -6.19
C LEU A 17 6.07 -6.43 -6.44
N SER A 18 5.30 -5.56 -5.77
CA SER A 18 5.40 -4.10 -5.97
C SER A 18 6.75 -3.53 -5.56
N ILE A 19 7.37 -4.07 -4.50
CA ILE A 19 8.70 -3.65 -4.02
C ILE A 19 9.85 -4.55 -4.54
N ARG A 20 9.56 -5.45 -5.49
CA ARG A 20 10.51 -6.45 -6.05
C ARG A 20 11.13 -7.42 -5.03
N ALA A 21 10.55 -7.56 -3.84
CA ALA A 21 11.01 -8.47 -2.80
C ALA A 21 10.28 -9.82 -2.89
N ARG A 22 10.86 -10.73 -3.69
CA ARG A 22 10.24 -12.01 -4.11
C ARG A 22 10.75 -13.25 -3.35
N SER A 23 11.51 -13.05 -2.28
CA SER A 23 12.05 -14.17 -1.48
C SER A 23 11.10 -14.56 -0.36
N VAL A 24 11.07 -15.85 0.02
CA VAL A 24 10.26 -16.36 1.14
C VAL A 24 10.60 -15.62 2.45
N ALA A 25 11.87 -15.28 2.67
CA ALA A 25 12.29 -14.48 3.82
C ALA A 25 11.65 -13.09 3.83
N SER A 26 11.54 -12.44 2.66
CA SER A 26 10.87 -11.15 2.54
C SER A 26 9.37 -11.27 2.78
N ILE A 27 8.69 -12.24 2.16
CA ILE A 27 7.24 -12.46 2.38
C ILE A 27 6.96 -12.74 3.87
N ARG A 28 7.81 -13.52 4.54
CA ARG A 28 7.72 -13.76 5.98
C ARG A 28 7.90 -12.47 6.80
N SER A 29 8.81 -11.59 6.39
CA SER A 29 9.01 -10.29 7.04
C SER A 29 7.79 -9.37 6.86
N ILE A 30 7.22 -9.33 5.66
CA ILE A 30 6.00 -8.59 5.35
C ILE A 30 4.85 -9.05 6.27
N LEU A 31 4.63 -10.37 6.36
CA LEU A 31 3.59 -10.97 7.20
C LEU A 31 3.82 -10.73 8.70
N LYS A 32 5.08 -10.83 9.16
CA LYS A 32 5.47 -10.63 10.56
C LYS A 32 5.22 -9.20 11.01
N ASN A 33 5.51 -8.23 10.14
CA ASN A 33 5.39 -6.80 10.44
C ASN A 33 4.03 -6.21 10.03
N GLY A 34 3.13 -7.01 9.44
CA GLY A 34 1.79 -6.55 9.03
C GLY A 34 1.77 -5.61 7.82
N LEU A 35 2.86 -5.58 7.04
CA LEU A 35 3.00 -4.70 5.87
C LEU A 35 2.09 -5.10 4.70
N ASP A 36 1.49 -6.28 4.76
CA ASP A 36 0.44 -6.74 3.85
C ASP A 36 -0.86 -5.94 3.97
N ARG A 37 -1.12 -5.32 5.14
CA ARG A 37 -2.37 -4.58 5.42
C ARG A 37 -2.41 -3.20 4.79
N ALA A 38 -1.26 -2.51 4.74
CA ALA A 38 -1.14 -1.20 4.10
C ALA A 38 -1.39 -1.23 2.58
N PHE A 39 -1.43 -2.43 1.97
CA PHE A 39 -1.83 -2.62 0.57
C PHE A 39 -3.34 -2.87 0.42
N LEU A 40 -4.03 -3.27 1.50
CA LEU A 40 -5.48 -3.50 1.50
C LEU A 40 -6.26 -2.21 1.73
N GLU A 41 -5.64 -1.23 2.39
CA GLU A 41 -6.22 0.11 2.52
C GLU A 41 -6.03 0.84 1.18
N GLU A 42 -7.12 0.96 0.42
CA GLU A 42 -7.20 1.93 -0.67
C GLU A 42 -6.96 3.31 -0.07
N ASP A 43 -6.03 4.08 -0.65
CA ASP A 43 -5.81 5.48 -0.26
C ASP A 43 -7.16 6.18 -0.40
N PRO A 44 -7.76 6.70 0.69
CA PRO A 44 -9.02 7.41 0.59
C PRO A 44 -8.84 8.48 -0.48
N GLU A 45 -9.76 8.53 -1.46
CA GLU A 45 -9.72 9.52 -2.55
C GLU A 45 -9.34 10.88 -1.96
N GLN A 46 -8.09 11.26 -2.18
CA GLN A 46 -7.57 12.46 -1.55
C GLN A 46 -8.27 13.62 -2.25
N LEU A 47 -9.23 14.24 -1.57
CA LEU A 47 -9.80 15.48 -2.05
C LEU A 47 -8.64 16.45 -2.31
N PRO A 48 -8.68 17.22 -3.40
CA PRO A 48 -7.65 18.22 -3.66
C PRO A 48 -7.51 19.09 -2.42
N LEU A 49 -6.28 19.18 -1.88
CA LEU A 49 -5.98 20.04 -0.74
C LEU A 49 -6.38 21.47 -1.11
N GLN A 50 -7.51 21.94 -0.56
CA GLN A 50 -7.93 23.32 -0.72
C GLN A 50 -7.09 24.19 0.21
N HIS A 51 -6.17 24.95 -0.36
CA HIS A 51 -5.32 25.87 0.36
C HIS A 51 -5.32 27.23 -0.33
N SER A 52 -5.30 28.32 0.44
CA SER A 52 -5.39 29.70 -0.04
C SER A 52 -4.33 30.05 -1.10
N ASN A 53 -3.19 29.37 -1.04
CA ASN A 53 -2.06 29.58 -1.95
C ASN A 53 -1.99 28.57 -3.12
N ILE A 54 -2.81 27.53 -3.12
CA ILE A 54 -2.87 26.56 -4.23
C ILE A 54 -3.94 27.04 -5.20
N ARG A 55 -3.50 27.56 -6.34
CA ARG A 55 -4.40 28.06 -7.39
C ARG A 55 -4.75 26.93 -8.34
N GLY A 56 -6.04 26.70 -8.55
CA GLY A 56 -6.54 25.66 -9.44
C GLY A 56 -6.38 25.98 -10.92
N GLN A 57 -6.81 25.02 -11.75
CA GLN A 57 -6.77 25.07 -13.22
C GLN A 57 -7.37 26.33 -13.87
N GLY A 58 -8.26 27.07 -13.19
CA GLY A 58 -8.82 28.33 -13.69
C GLY A 58 -7.93 29.57 -13.54
N TYR A 59 -6.68 29.43 -13.07
CA TYR A 59 -5.78 30.57 -12.91
C TYR A 59 -4.95 30.88 -14.17
N TYR A 60 -4.74 29.91 -15.05
CA TYR A 60 -4.00 30.09 -16.29
C TYR A 60 -5.01 30.18 -17.45
N HIS A 61 -5.14 31.38 -18.03
CA HIS A 61 -5.91 31.68 -19.24
C HIS A 61 -5.04 32.47 -20.22
#